data_AF-A0A9X0R1X4-F1
#
_entry.id   AF-A0A9X0R1X4-F1
#
_cell.length_a   1.000
_cell.length_b   1.000
_cell.length_c   1.000
_cell.angle_alpha   90.00
_cell.angle_beta   90.00
_cell.angle_gamma   90.00
#
_symmetry.space_group_name_H-M   'P 1'
#
loop_
_entity.id
_entity.type
_entity.pdbx_description
1 polymer ?
#
loop_
_entity_poly.entity_id
_entity_poly.type
_entity_poly.pdbx_seq_one_letter_code
_entity_poly.pdbx_strand_id
1 'polypeptide(L)'
;MRDLWERALPLPGTIAELYLASRGLPGIRSDALRYLPSAPHPGGAPLPAMLAAIRNTITGELQAVHRTYLRRDGSGKAEAEPARASLGPVAGGAVMLAEPAEAAPLVIAEGIETALSAAVMIGGIAWSAISAGNLAALPLPASLAVLVIAADPDPPGQRAAADAALRWRAEGRSVRIATPDATNLDFNDLLRARHAARENSHG
;
A
#
# COMPACT_ATOMS: atom_id res chain seq x y z
N MET A 1 18.59 -6.51 4.54
CA MET A 1 17.11 -6.46 4.65
C MET A 1 16.64 -6.66 6.08
N ARG A 2 16.89 -7.84 6.69
CA ARG A 2 16.46 -8.14 8.06
C ARG A 2 16.94 -7.12 9.10
N ASP A 3 18.24 -6.80 9.08
CA ASP A 3 18.82 -5.73 9.92
C ASP A 3 18.11 -4.38 9.76
N LEU A 4 17.79 -3.98 8.52
CA LEU A 4 17.10 -2.73 8.23
C LEU A 4 15.70 -2.70 8.85
N TRP A 5 14.98 -3.84 8.79
CA TRP A 5 13.65 -3.99 9.35
C TRP A 5 13.65 -3.98 10.88
N GLU A 6 14.61 -4.67 11.49
CA GLU A 6 14.74 -4.81 12.94
C GLU A 6 15.09 -3.50 13.63
N ARG A 7 15.93 -2.67 13.00
CA ARG A 7 16.29 -1.33 13.47
C ARG A 7 15.20 -0.27 13.31
N ALA A 8 14.15 -0.58 12.54
CA ALA A 8 13.11 0.37 12.21
C ALA A 8 12.16 0.58 13.40
N LEU A 9 11.76 1.83 13.60
CA LEU A 9 10.86 2.26 14.65
C LEU A 9 9.40 1.99 14.26
N PRO A 10 8.50 1.79 15.23
CA PRO A 10 7.05 1.85 14.99
C PRO A 10 6.63 3.19 14.37
N LEU A 11 5.46 3.24 13.72
CA LEU A 11 4.92 4.46 13.11
C LEU A 11 4.64 5.62 14.10
N PRO A 12 4.05 5.41 15.29
CA PRO A 12 3.60 6.53 16.13
C PRO A 12 4.73 7.51 16.52
N GLY A 13 4.46 8.80 16.43
CA GLY A 13 5.38 9.89 16.73
C GLY A 13 6.45 10.12 15.66
N THR A 14 6.29 9.59 14.45
CA THR A 14 7.31 9.65 13.39
C THR A 14 6.89 10.45 12.15
N ILE A 15 7.86 10.78 11.29
CA ILE A 15 7.62 11.39 9.99
C ILE A 15 6.73 10.52 9.09
N ALA A 16 6.80 9.18 9.22
CA ALA A 16 5.94 8.29 8.46
C ALA A 16 4.46 8.38 8.90
N GLU A 17 4.19 8.60 10.19
CA GLU A 17 2.83 8.89 10.68
C GLU A 17 2.32 10.23 10.13
N LEU A 18 3.13 11.28 10.18
CA LEU A 18 2.79 12.59 9.59
C LEU A 18 2.54 12.48 8.08
N TYR A 19 3.33 11.66 7.39
CA TYR A 19 3.14 11.37 5.97
C TYR A 19 1.79 10.70 5.71
N LEU A 20 1.45 9.63 6.40
CA LEU A 20 0.14 8.98 6.22
C LEU A 20 -1.01 9.94 6.56
N ALA A 21 -0.87 10.75 7.61
CA ALA A 21 -1.85 11.77 7.95
C ALA A 21 -2.03 12.82 6.84
N SER A 22 -0.95 13.31 6.22
CA SER A 22 -1.03 14.25 5.08
C SER A 22 -1.66 13.64 3.83
N ARG A 23 -1.65 12.30 3.74
CA ARG A 23 -2.39 11.53 2.73
C ARG A 23 -3.85 11.23 3.13
N GLY A 24 -4.38 11.83 4.19
CA GLY A 24 -5.75 11.60 4.65
C GLY A 24 -5.93 10.27 5.38
N LEU A 25 -4.84 9.65 5.85
CA LEU A 25 -4.82 8.37 6.56
C LEU A 25 -4.25 8.55 7.98
N PRO A 26 -4.89 9.35 8.85
CA PRO A 26 -4.43 9.52 10.22
C PRO A 26 -4.64 8.22 11.04
N GLY A 27 -3.74 7.96 11.99
CA GLY A 27 -3.92 6.89 12.98
C GLY A 27 -3.80 5.46 12.44
N ILE A 28 -3.22 5.26 11.24
CA ILE A 28 -2.93 3.93 10.71
C ILE A 28 -2.03 3.16 11.68
N ARG A 29 -2.47 1.96 12.04
CA ARG A 29 -1.70 0.99 12.82
C ARG A 29 -1.52 -0.26 11.99
N SER A 30 -0.27 -0.61 11.74
CA SER A 30 0.09 -1.80 10.97
C SER A 30 1.48 -2.27 11.37
N ASP A 31 1.61 -3.53 11.74
CA ASP A 31 2.93 -4.14 12.02
C ASP A 31 3.74 -4.33 10.74
N ALA A 32 3.11 -4.22 9.57
CA ALA A 32 3.78 -4.24 8.27
C ALA A 32 4.41 -2.89 7.91
N LEU A 33 4.15 -1.81 8.66
CA LEU A 33 4.73 -0.49 8.44
C LEU A 33 5.62 -0.05 9.60
N ARG A 34 6.79 0.48 9.27
CA ARG A 34 7.77 1.02 10.21
C ARG A 34 8.41 2.29 9.65
N TYR A 35 9.24 2.94 10.44
CA TYR A 35 9.95 4.15 10.07
C TYR A 35 11.45 4.02 10.35
N LEU A 36 12.28 4.52 9.43
CA LEU A 36 13.71 4.63 9.63
C LEU A 36 14.18 6.08 9.33
N PRO A 37 14.73 6.81 10.31
CA PRO A 37 15.15 8.21 10.12
C PRO A 37 16.26 8.41 9.09
N SER A 38 17.08 7.39 8.89
CA SER A 38 18.24 7.41 7.99
C SER A 38 18.32 6.06 7.25
N ALA A 39 17.47 5.92 6.23
CA ALA A 39 17.41 4.74 5.38
C ALA A 39 18.40 4.87 4.19
N PRO A 40 19.16 3.81 3.85
CA PRO A 40 20.03 3.82 2.68
C PRO A 40 19.22 4.05 1.39
N HIS A 41 19.62 5.04 0.61
CA HIS A 41 18.99 5.45 -0.65
C HIS A 41 19.89 5.07 -1.85
N PRO A 42 19.35 4.51 -2.95
CA PRO A 42 20.15 4.12 -4.12
C PRO A 42 20.90 5.29 -4.77
N GLY A 43 20.32 6.49 -4.74
CA GLY A 43 20.94 7.73 -5.24
C GLY A 43 21.95 8.38 -4.30
N GLY A 44 22.41 7.70 -3.25
CA GLY A 44 23.51 8.18 -2.39
C GLY A 44 23.09 8.46 -0.94
N ALA A 45 22.91 9.73 -0.59
CA ALA A 45 22.72 10.14 0.80
C ALA A 45 21.47 9.50 1.43
N PRO A 46 21.55 9.02 2.69
CA PRO A 46 20.41 8.39 3.35
C PRO A 46 19.31 9.40 3.65
N LEU A 47 18.06 8.94 3.60
CA LEU A 47 16.86 9.75 3.76
C LEU A 47 15.92 9.12 4.79
N PRO A 48 15.05 9.92 5.45
CA PRO A 48 13.92 9.38 6.20
C PRO A 48 13.06 8.52 5.29
N ALA A 49 12.62 7.35 5.75
CA ALA A 49 11.77 6.47 4.96
C ALA A 49 10.72 5.77 5.81
N MET A 50 9.51 5.67 5.25
CA MET A 50 8.56 4.64 5.65
C MET A 50 9.03 3.30 5.08
N LEU A 51 9.16 2.31 5.94
CA LEU A 51 9.47 0.94 5.58
C LEU A 51 8.20 0.11 5.56
N ALA A 52 8.03 -0.72 4.54
CA ALA A 52 6.96 -1.69 4.48
C ALA A 52 7.51 -3.11 4.31
N ALA A 53 7.12 -4.01 5.19
CA ALA A 53 7.48 -5.43 5.08
C ALA A 53 6.70 -6.07 3.93
N ILE A 54 7.44 -6.56 2.94
CA ILE A 54 6.88 -7.41 1.89
C ILE A 54 7.10 -8.85 2.35
N ARG A 55 6.00 -9.55 2.57
CA ARG A 55 6.00 -10.94 3.01
C ARG A 55 5.42 -11.83 1.95
N ASN A 56 5.97 -13.04 1.82
CA ASN A 56 5.39 -14.06 0.97
C ASN A 56 3.94 -14.30 1.41
N THR A 57 3.00 -14.20 0.48
CA THR A 57 1.57 -14.29 0.83
C THR A 57 1.14 -15.70 1.24
N ILE A 58 1.93 -16.73 0.89
CA ILE A 58 1.65 -18.13 1.24
C ILE A 58 2.36 -18.54 2.52
N THR A 59 3.65 -18.22 2.67
CA THR A 59 4.45 -18.65 3.84
C THR A 59 4.49 -17.63 4.97
N GLY A 60 4.13 -16.37 4.73
CA GLY A 60 4.23 -15.27 5.70
C GLY A 60 5.66 -14.77 5.97
N GLU A 61 6.67 -15.38 5.35
CA GLU A 61 8.07 -15.03 5.55
C GLU A 61 8.41 -13.66 4.97
N LEU A 62 9.26 -12.88 5.67
CA LEU A 62 9.77 -11.61 5.18
C LEU A 62 10.70 -11.83 3.98
N GLN A 63 10.32 -11.30 2.81
CA GLN A 63 11.06 -11.46 1.55
C GLN A 63 11.75 -10.18 1.09
N ALA A 64 11.11 -9.03 1.30
CA ALA A 64 11.66 -7.73 0.94
C ALA A 64 11.23 -6.64 1.93
N VAL A 65 11.93 -5.51 1.88
CA VAL A 65 11.50 -4.27 2.53
C VAL A 65 11.35 -3.21 1.45
N HIS A 66 10.13 -2.70 1.30
CA HIS A 66 9.86 -1.51 0.49
C HIS A 66 10.22 -0.26 1.29
N ARG A 67 10.86 0.71 0.64
CA ARG A 67 11.16 2.04 1.21
C ARG A 67 10.43 3.09 0.41
N THR A 68 9.62 3.91 1.07
CA THR A 68 9.11 5.16 0.54
C THR A 68 9.87 6.29 1.21
N TYR A 69 10.70 7.02 0.47
CA TYR A 69 11.52 8.09 1.03
C TYR A 69 10.68 9.34 1.22
N LEU A 70 10.83 9.99 2.37
CA LEU A 70 9.95 11.05 2.84
C LEU A 70 10.71 12.36 2.99
N ARG A 71 10.00 13.47 2.77
CA ARG A 71 10.47 14.79 3.19
C ARG A 71 10.59 14.82 4.72
N ARG A 72 11.52 15.64 5.22
CA ARG A 72 11.79 15.74 6.66
C ARG A 72 10.65 16.32 7.48
N ASP A 73 9.71 17.00 6.84
CA ASP A 73 8.49 17.55 7.42
C ASP A 73 7.28 16.59 7.33
N GLY A 74 7.43 15.44 6.65
CA GLY A 74 6.34 14.50 6.40
C GLY A 74 5.28 14.98 5.41
N SER A 75 5.47 16.11 4.72
CA SER A 75 4.47 16.67 3.79
C SER A 75 4.29 15.86 2.51
N GLY A 76 5.21 14.94 2.23
CA GLY A 76 5.16 14.10 1.06
C GLY A 76 6.40 13.23 0.87
N LYS A 77 6.49 12.64 -0.31
CA LYS A 77 7.67 11.89 -0.76
C LYS A 77 8.85 12.84 -0.97
N ALA A 78 10.05 12.36 -0.65
CA ALA A 78 11.28 13.11 -0.87
C ALA A 78 11.45 13.45 -2.37
N GLU A 79 12.03 14.62 -2.65
CA GLU A 79 12.45 15.02 -4.00
C GLU A 79 13.79 14.34 -4.33
N ALA A 80 13.78 13.02 -4.40
CA ALA A 80 14.94 12.19 -4.68
C ALA A 80 14.57 11.08 -5.64
N GLU A 81 15.51 10.70 -6.52
CA GLU A 81 15.30 9.61 -7.47
C GLU A 81 16.18 8.40 -7.13
N PRO A 82 15.59 7.21 -6.89
CA PRO A 82 14.15 6.91 -6.96
C PRO A 82 13.40 7.30 -5.67
N ALA A 83 12.19 7.85 -5.80
CA ALA A 83 11.34 8.21 -4.64
C ALA A 83 10.90 7.00 -3.78
N ARG A 84 11.05 5.78 -4.32
CA ARG A 84 10.78 4.51 -3.63
C ARG A 84 11.74 3.42 -4.10
N ALA A 85 12.12 2.51 -3.22
CA ALA A 85 12.99 1.38 -3.57
C ALA A 85 12.76 0.15 -2.68
N SER A 86 12.68 -1.03 -3.29
CA SER A 86 12.61 -2.30 -2.55
C SER A 86 14.01 -2.89 -2.36
N LEU A 87 14.22 -3.59 -1.24
CA LEU A 87 15.42 -4.38 -0.96
C LEU A 87 15.01 -5.84 -0.74
N GLY A 88 15.31 -6.70 -1.70
CA GLY A 88 14.93 -8.12 -1.70
C GLY A 88 13.89 -8.47 -2.79
N PRO A 89 13.56 -9.76 -2.96
CA PRO A 89 12.54 -10.22 -3.91
C PRO A 89 11.13 -9.74 -3.56
N VAL A 90 10.45 -9.13 -4.52
CA VAL A 90 9.05 -8.67 -4.38
C VAL A 90 8.04 -9.70 -4.90
N ALA A 91 8.42 -10.49 -5.89
CA ALA A 91 7.53 -11.42 -6.58
C ALA A 91 6.88 -12.41 -5.61
N GLY A 92 5.55 -12.49 -5.65
CA GLY A 92 4.78 -13.37 -4.78
C GLY A 92 4.59 -12.87 -3.34
N GLY A 93 5.11 -11.69 -3.02
CA GLY A 93 4.95 -11.04 -1.73
C GLY A 93 4.05 -9.81 -1.78
N ALA A 94 3.46 -9.48 -0.63
CA ALA A 94 2.65 -8.29 -0.46
C ALA A 94 2.97 -7.59 0.88
N VAL A 95 2.64 -6.30 0.94
CA VAL A 95 2.54 -5.58 2.22
C VAL A 95 1.14 -5.83 2.76
N MET A 96 1.04 -6.69 3.77
CA MET A 96 -0.22 -7.08 4.41
C MET A 96 -0.53 -6.09 5.55
N LEU A 97 -1.27 -5.02 5.28
CA LEU A 97 -1.38 -3.88 6.19
C LEU A 97 -2.29 -4.16 7.39
N ALA A 98 -3.18 -5.13 7.27
CA ALA A 98 -4.00 -5.66 8.34
C ALA A 98 -4.15 -7.17 8.17
N GLU A 99 -4.29 -7.87 9.29
CA GLU A 99 -4.60 -9.29 9.31
C GLU A 99 -5.99 -9.56 8.72
N PRO A 100 -6.18 -10.70 8.03
CA PRO A 100 -7.49 -11.13 7.56
C PRO A 100 -8.53 -11.16 8.68
N ALA A 101 -9.65 -10.46 8.47
CA ALA A 101 -10.83 -10.53 9.33
C ALA A 101 -11.96 -11.24 8.57
N GLU A 102 -12.62 -12.20 9.23
CA GLU A 102 -13.54 -13.17 8.60
C GLU A 102 -14.71 -12.53 7.82
N ALA A 103 -15.12 -11.30 8.19
CA ALA A 103 -16.23 -10.57 7.59
C ALA A 103 -15.83 -9.40 6.67
N ALA A 104 -14.53 -9.14 6.46
CA ALA A 104 -14.05 -8.00 5.67
C ALA A 104 -13.46 -8.46 4.33
N PRO A 105 -13.84 -7.84 3.19
CA PRO A 105 -13.18 -8.15 1.92
C PRO A 105 -11.72 -7.71 1.97
N LEU A 106 -10.86 -8.46 1.29
CA LEU A 106 -9.50 -8.03 1.06
C LEU A 106 -9.45 -7.02 -0.08
N VAL A 107 -9.01 -5.80 0.22
CA VAL A 107 -8.77 -4.73 -0.74
C VAL A 107 -7.30 -4.72 -1.12
N ILE A 108 -7.00 -4.89 -2.41
CA ILE A 108 -5.64 -4.97 -2.93
C ILE A 108 -5.42 -3.85 -3.95
N ALA A 109 -4.30 -3.13 -3.83
CA ALA A 109 -3.86 -2.15 -4.82
C ALA A 109 -2.36 -2.32 -5.11
N GLU A 110 -1.84 -1.60 -6.10
CA GLU A 110 -0.39 -1.50 -6.34
C GLU A 110 0.32 -0.72 -5.23
N GLY A 111 -0.24 0.43 -4.84
CA GLY A 111 0.32 1.32 -3.83
C GLY A 111 -0.24 1.09 -2.42
N ILE A 112 0.57 1.40 -1.41
CA ILE A 112 0.17 1.35 0.00
C ILE A 112 -0.94 2.36 0.27
N GLU A 113 -0.77 3.59 -0.20
CA GLU A 113 -1.71 4.69 0.00
C GLU A 113 -3.05 4.40 -0.69
N THR A 114 -3.03 3.90 -1.93
CA THR A 114 -4.22 3.49 -2.68
C THR A 114 -4.96 2.37 -1.95
N ALA A 115 -4.25 1.31 -1.51
CA ALA A 115 -4.86 0.18 -0.81
C ALA A 115 -5.52 0.61 0.50
N LEU A 116 -4.81 1.41 1.32
CA LEU A 116 -5.35 1.94 2.58
C LEU A 116 -6.58 2.82 2.35
N SER A 117 -6.52 3.70 1.35
CA SER A 117 -7.60 4.64 1.06
C SER A 117 -8.86 3.91 0.58
N ALA A 118 -8.68 2.96 -0.33
CA ALA A 118 -9.77 2.11 -0.80
C ALA A 118 -10.36 1.26 0.33
N ALA A 119 -9.53 0.68 1.20
CA ALA A 119 -10.01 -0.09 2.35
C ALA A 119 -10.85 0.75 3.32
N VAL A 120 -10.45 1.99 3.60
CA VAL A 120 -11.24 2.94 4.41
C VAL A 120 -12.59 3.24 3.75
N MET A 121 -12.62 3.42 2.43
CA MET A 121 -13.84 3.75 1.70
C MET A 121 -14.79 2.55 1.54
N ILE A 122 -14.26 1.34 1.39
CA ILE A 122 -14.99 0.09 1.17
C ILE A 122 -15.40 -0.58 2.48
N GLY A 123 -14.66 -0.35 3.57
CA GLY A 123 -14.81 -1.12 4.81
C GLY A 123 -14.15 -2.49 4.73
N GLY A 124 -12.92 -2.55 4.20
CA GLY A 124 -12.14 -3.78 4.05
C GLY A 124 -10.79 -3.74 4.76
N ILE A 125 -9.98 -4.78 4.54
CA ILE A 125 -8.58 -4.82 4.95
C ILE A 125 -7.67 -4.52 3.74
N ALA A 126 -6.53 -3.86 3.95
CA ALA A 126 -5.69 -3.39 2.85
C ALA A 126 -4.44 -4.25 2.67
N TRP A 127 -4.18 -4.74 1.46
CA TRP A 127 -2.87 -5.25 1.05
C TRP A 127 -2.33 -4.44 -0.14
N SER A 128 -1.02 -4.27 -0.21
CA SER A 128 -0.35 -3.61 -1.34
C SER A 128 0.58 -4.58 -2.07
N ALA A 129 0.38 -4.71 -3.37
CA ALA A 129 1.20 -5.53 -4.26
C ALA A 129 2.49 -4.83 -4.70
N ILE A 130 2.71 -3.56 -4.35
CA ILE A 130 3.91 -2.75 -4.64
C ILE A 130 4.07 -2.35 -6.12
N SER A 131 3.58 -3.15 -7.08
CA SER A 131 3.59 -2.84 -8.50
C SER A 131 2.53 -3.62 -9.29
N ALA A 132 2.18 -3.09 -10.47
CA ALA A 132 1.28 -3.71 -11.46
C ALA A 132 1.67 -5.15 -11.79
N GLY A 133 2.95 -5.37 -12.11
CA GLY A 133 3.44 -6.70 -12.48
C GLY A 133 3.32 -7.72 -11.35
N ASN A 134 3.57 -7.30 -10.11
CA ASN A 134 3.40 -8.18 -8.96
C ASN A 134 1.91 -8.41 -8.65
N LEU A 135 1.05 -7.40 -8.79
CA LEU A 135 -0.40 -7.52 -8.62
C LEU A 135 -0.99 -8.61 -9.54
N ALA A 136 -0.66 -8.57 -10.84
CA ALA A 136 -1.14 -9.52 -11.83
C ALA A 136 -0.78 -10.98 -11.47
N ALA A 137 0.40 -11.20 -10.89
CA ALA A 137 0.95 -12.52 -10.58
C ALA A 137 0.82 -12.94 -9.10
N LEU A 138 0.27 -12.10 -8.22
CA LEU A 138 0.28 -12.34 -6.77
C LEU A 138 -0.53 -13.60 -6.39
N PRO A 139 0.08 -14.63 -5.79
CA PRO A 139 -0.66 -15.74 -5.22
C PRO A 139 -1.37 -15.29 -3.95
N LEU A 140 -2.53 -15.89 -3.66
CA LEU A 140 -3.28 -15.60 -2.44
C LEU A 140 -3.66 -16.90 -1.73
N PRO A 141 -3.57 -16.96 -0.39
CA PRO A 141 -4.14 -18.05 0.39
C PRO A 141 -5.58 -18.38 -0.01
N ALA A 142 -5.94 -19.66 0.04
CA ALA A 142 -7.30 -20.12 -0.29
C ALA A 142 -8.37 -19.55 0.66
N SER A 143 -7.98 -19.15 1.87
CA SER A 143 -8.87 -18.49 2.84
C SER A 143 -9.36 -17.11 2.40
N LEU A 144 -8.71 -16.47 1.43
CA LEU A 144 -9.09 -15.15 0.93
C LEU A 144 -10.02 -15.30 -0.27
N ALA A 145 -11.32 -15.36 0.00
CA ALA A 145 -12.34 -15.66 -1.02
C ALA A 145 -13.02 -14.42 -1.63
N VAL A 146 -13.06 -13.30 -0.90
CA VAL A 146 -13.75 -12.06 -1.33
C VAL A 146 -12.73 -10.94 -1.49
N LEU A 147 -12.53 -10.52 -2.74
CA LEU A 147 -11.48 -9.59 -3.13
C LEU A 147 -12.08 -8.34 -3.79
N VAL A 148 -11.48 -7.19 -3.47
CA VAL A 148 -11.66 -5.96 -4.24
C VAL A 148 -10.29 -5.48 -4.70
N ILE A 149 -10.13 -5.30 -6.01
CA ILE A 149 -8.93 -4.71 -6.59
C ILE A 149 -9.18 -3.22 -6.75
N ALA A 150 -8.47 -2.40 -5.99
CA ALA A 150 -8.44 -0.95 -6.17
C ALA A 150 -7.40 -0.63 -7.25
N ALA A 151 -7.88 -0.46 -8.49
CA ALA A 151 -7.02 -0.23 -9.64
C ALA A 151 -6.60 1.24 -9.70
N ASP A 152 -5.32 1.48 -9.98
CA ASP A 152 -4.85 2.82 -10.34
C ASP A 152 -5.48 3.23 -11.68
N PRO A 153 -5.72 4.54 -11.91
CA PRO A 153 -6.46 5.01 -13.07
C PRO A 153 -5.65 4.89 -14.38
N ASP A 154 -4.36 4.61 -14.32
CA ASP A 154 -3.50 4.51 -15.50
C ASP A 154 -3.66 3.16 -16.25
N PRO A 155 -3.34 3.12 -17.56
CA PRO A 155 -3.53 1.90 -18.35
C PRO A 155 -2.75 0.67 -17.86
N PRO A 156 -1.47 0.78 -17.42
CA PRO A 156 -0.78 -0.34 -16.78
C PRO A 156 -1.53 -0.92 -15.58
N GLY A 157 -2.01 -0.08 -14.65
CA GLY A 157 -2.71 -0.54 -13.47
C GLY A 157 -4.07 -1.17 -13.76
N GLN A 158 -4.82 -0.60 -14.71
CA GLN A 158 -6.09 -1.20 -15.16
C GLN A 158 -5.89 -2.59 -15.78
N ARG A 159 -4.84 -2.77 -16.60
CA ARG A 159 -4.51 -4.09 -17.18
C ARG A 159 -4.12 -5.10 -16.11
N ALA A 160 -3.25 -4.72 -15.18
CA ALA A 160 -2.85 -5.59 -14.09
C ALA A 160 -4.04 -6.01 -13.20
N ALA A 161 -4.96 -5.09 -12.92
CA ALA A 161 -6.19 -5.40 -12.20
C ALA A 161 -7.09 -6.38 -12.96
N ALA A 162 -7.24 -6.21 -14.28
CA ALA A 162 -8.02 -7.11 -15.13
C ALA A 162 -7.41 -8.53 -15.15
N ASP A 163 -6.10 -8.64 -15.34
CA ASP A 163 -5.38 -9.92 -15.38
C ASP A 163 -5.46 -10.64 -14.03
N ALA A 164 -5.23 -9.92 -12.93
CA ALA A 164 -5.38 -10.44 -11.57
C ALA A 164 -6.82 -10.93 -11.31
N ALA A 165 -7.83 -10.14 -11.69
CA ALA A 165 -9.22 -10.51 -11.50
C ALA A 165 -9.61 -11.75 -12.31
N LEU A 166 -9.18 -11.84 -13.57
CA LEU A 166 -9.44 -13.01 -14.41
C LEU A 166 -8.88 -14.27 -13.76
N ARG A 167 -7.61 -14.23 -13.34
CA ARG A 167 -6.92 -15.36 -12.72
C ARG A 167 -7.58 -15.75 -11.39
N TRP A 168 -7.80 -14.80 -10.48
CA TRP A 168 -8.38 -15.10 -9.17
C TRP A 168 -9.83 -15.60 -9.26
N ARG A 169 -10.61 -15.16 -10.25
CA ARG A 169 -11.94 -15.73 -10.54
C ARG A 169 -11.85 -17.15 -11.06
N ALA A 170 -10.89 -17.45 -11.94
CA ALA A 170 -10.64 -18.81 -12.42
C ALA A 170 -10.22 -19.76 -11.27
N GLU A 171 -9.57 -19.22 -10.24
CA GLU A 171 -9.25 -19.92 -8.99
C GLU A 171 -10.45 -19.98 -8.00
N GLY A 172 -11.66 -19.55 -8.40
CA GLY A 172 -12.89 -19.70 -7.62
C GLY A 172 -13.22 -18.57 -6.63
N ARG A 173 -12.53 -17.42 -6.71
CA ARG A 173 -12.77 -16.27 -5.81
C ARG A 173 -13.82 -15.31 -6.34
N SER A 174 -14.53 -14.65 -5.43
CA SER A 174 -15.38 -13.50 -5.74
C SER A 174 -14.51 -12.24 -5.84
N VAL A 175 -14.37 -11.69 -7.05
CA VAL A 175 -13.49 -10.55 -7.30
C VAL A 175 -14.25 -9.40 -7.94
N ARG A 176 -14.12 -8.22 -7.34
CA ARG A 176 -14.58 -6.94 -7.90
C ARG A 176 -13.38 -6.06 -8.21
N ILE A 177 -13.45 -5.31 -9.30
CA ILE A 177 -12.50 -4.21 -9.56
C ILE A 177 -13.23 -2.92 -9.20
N ALA A 178 -12.58 -2.09 -8.41
CA ALA A 178 -13.04 -0.76 -8.06
C ALA A 178 -12.11 0.25 -8.76
N THR A 179 -12.71 1.13 -9.56
CA THR A 179 -12.05 2.22 -10.26
C THR A 179 -12.74 3.53 -9.88
N PRO A 180 -12.00 4.60 -9.56
CA PRO A 180 -12.55 5.94 -9.39
C PRO A 180 -13.36 6.40 -10.63
N ASP A 181 -14.56 6.93 -10.42
CA ASP A 181 -15.41 7.47 -11.51
C ASP A 181 -14.83 8.76 -12.12
N ALA A 182 -13.92 9.43 -11.40
CA ALA A 182 -13.25 10.63 -11.88
C ALA A 182 -12.07 10.27 -12.78
N THR A 183 -12.07 10.81 -14.01
CA THR A 183 -10.98 10.61 -14.98
C THR A 183 -9.66 11.12 -14.40
N ASN A 184 -8.82 10.20 -13.93
CA ASN A 184 -7.42 10.38 -13.46
C ASN A 184 -7.16 10.55 -11.96
N LEU A 185 -8.14 10.37 -11.07
CA LEU A 185 -7.85 10.34 -9.63
C LEU A 185 -7.60 8.91 -9.16
N ASP A 186 -6.66 8.73 -8.23
CA ASP A 186 -6.52 7.49 -7.47
C ASP A 186 -7.43 7.50 -6.22
N PHE A 187 -7.51 6.36 -5.51
CA PHE A 187 -8.31 6.28 -4.28
C PHE A 187 -7.81 7.20 -3.16
N ASN A 188 -6.53 7.53 -3.14
CA ASN A 188 -5.99 8.42 -2.13
C ASN A 188 -6.38 9.88 -2.38
N ASP A 189 -6.36 10.32 -3.63
CA ASP A 189 -6.86 11.63 -4.02
C ASP A 189 -8.37 11.77 -3.73
N LEU A 190 -9.16 10.73 -4.03
CA LEU A 190 -10.58 10.70 -3.68
C LEU A 190 -10.83 10.81 -2.17
N LEU A 191 -10.07 10.06 -1.36
CA LEU A 191 -10.21 10.10 0.10
C LEU A 191 -9.88 11.49 0.64
N ARG A 192 -8.79 12.10 0.17
CA ARG A 192 -8.37 13.45 0.56
C ARG A 192 -9.41 14.50 0.17
N ALA A 193 -9.97 14.42 -1.04
CA ALA A 193 -11.04 15.30 -1.49
C ALA A 193 -12.30 15.17 -0.61
N ARG A 194 -12.66 13.93 -0.23
CA ARG A 194 -13.81 13.65 0.67
C ARG A 194 -13.62 14.25 2.06
N HIS A 195 -12.40 14.23 2.60
CA HIS A 195 -12.11 14.87 3.90
C HIS A 195 -12.21 16.40 3.80
N ALA A 196 -11.60 17.01 2.79
CA ALA A 196 -11.67 18.45 2.59
C ALA A 196 -13.12 18.96 2.42
N ALA A 197 -13.96 18.23 1.69
CA ALA A 197 -15.37 18.58 1.53
C ALA A 197 -16.18 18.49 2.85
N ARG A 198 -15.78 17.63 3.78
CA ARG A 198 -16.42 17.50 5.11
C ARG A 198 -16.02 18.63 6.04
N GLU A 199 -14.75 19.03 6.00
CA GLU A 199 -14.24 20.17 6.79
C GLU A 199 -14.91 21.48 6.34
N ASN A 200 -15.05 21.69 5.02
CA ASN A 200 -15.71 22.87 4.46
C ASN A 200 -17.24 22.93 4.67
N SER A 201 -17.88 21.82 5.07
CA SER A 201 -19.32 21.80 5.38
C SER A 201 -19.63 21.98 6.87
N HIS A 202 -18.60 22.03 7.72
CA HIS A 202 -18.70 22.22 9.17
C HIS A 202 -17.97 23.48 9.66
N GLY A 203 -17.52 24.36 8.76
CA GLY A 203 -16.96 25.69 9.04
C GLY A 203 -17.88 26.79 8.55
#